data_AF-A0A6L4AMF3-F1
#
_entry.id   AF-A0A6L4AMF3-F1
#
_cell.length_a   1.000
_cell.length_b   1.000
_cell.length_c   1.000
_cell.angle_alpha   90.00
_cell.angle_beta   90.00
_cell.angle_gamma   90.00
#
_symmetry.space_group_name_H-M   'P 1'
#
loop_
_entity.id
_entity.type
_entity.pdbx_description
1 polymer ?
#
loop_
_entity_poly.entity_id
_entity_poly.type
_entity_poly.pdbx_seq_one_letter_code
_entity_poly.pdbx_strand_id
1 'polypeptide(L)'
;MRDIAYDDLFSRTFGYLTGSGIQLTRDRALAALRLIEEILVADTPDPIRQAVVELPRRLELAETPIPAARPPIRRSSMGYGAV
;
A
#
# COMPACT_ATOMS: atom_id res chain seq x y z
N MET A 1 11.54 4.64 -22.01
CA MET A 1 11.25 3.75 -20.88
C MET A 1 11.96 4.30 -19.66
N ARG A 2 11.26 4.60 -18.57
CA ARG A 2 11.95 4.89 -17.32
C ARG A 2 12.45 3.55 -16.80
N ASP A 3 13.77 3.38 -16.76
CA ASP A 3 14.41 2.28 -16.02
C ASP A 3 14.05 2.46 -14.54
N ILE A 4 12.89 1.97 -14.13
CA ILE A 4 12.73 1.55 -12.75
C ILE A 4 13.61 0.31 -12.66
N ALA A 5 14.82 0.50 -12.14
CA ALA A 5 15.69 -0.63 -11.83
C ALA A 5 14.85 -1.60 -11.00
N TYR A 6 14.81 -2.87 -11.39
CA TYR A 6 14.07 -3.92 -10.69
C TYR A 6 14.26 -3.89 -9.17
N ASP A 7 15.46 -3.48 -8.75
CA ASP A 7 15.86 -3.23 -7.38
C ASP A 7 15.01 -2.18 -6.65
N ASP A 8 14.61 -1.07 -7.31
CA ASP A 8 13.75 -0.03 -6.72
C ASP A 8 12.32 -0.54 -6.52
N LEU A 9 11.76 -1.27 -7.51
CA LEU A 9 10.43 -1.87 -7.37
C LEU A 9 10.40 -2.91 -6.25
N PHE A 10 11.41 -3.78 -6.17
CA PHE A 10 11.56 -4.74 -5.09
C PHE A 10 11.69 -4.03 -3.74
N SER A 11 12.66 -3.12 -3.61
CA SER A 11 12.95 -2.40 -2.36
C SER A 11 11.75 -1.64 -1.84
N ARG A 12 11.00 -0.96 -2.72
CA ARG A 12 9.79 -0.22 -2.32
C ARG A 12 8.65 -1.13 -1.91
N THR A 13 8.44 -2.24 -2.63
CA THR A 13 7.35 -3.17 -2.31
C THR A 13 7.58 -3.84 -0.96
N PHE A 14 8.80 -4.33 -0.72
CA PHE A 14 9.16 -4.96 0.55
C PHE A 14 9.33 -3.93 1.69
N GLY A 15 9.82 -2.73 1.38
CA GLY A 15 9.84 -1.60 2.31
C GLY A 15 8.44 -1.20 2.76
N TYR A 16 7.46 -1.17 1.84
CA TYR A 16 6.06 -0.93 2.17
C TYR A 16 5.50 -2.00 3.09
N LEU A 17 5.77 -3.29 2.81
CA LEU A 17 5.30 -4.39 3.65
C LEU A 17 5.83 -4.29 5.08
N THR A 18 7.15 -4.15 5.21
CA THR A 18 7.81 -4.07 6.50
C THR A 18 7.41 -2.80 7.26
N GLY A 19 7.34 -1.66 6.59
CA GLY A 19 6.90 -0.39 7.17
C GLY A 19 5.43 -0.38 7.60
N SER A 20 4.58 -1.20 6.98
CA SER A 20 3.18 -1.38 7.36
C SER A 20 2.99 -2.35 8.54
N GLY A 21 4.07 -2.85 9.14
CA GLY A 21 4.00 -3.83 10.24
C GLY A 21 3.57 -5.23 9.79
N ILE A 22 3.58 -5.52 8.49
CA ILE A 22 3.21 -6.83 7.96
C ILE A 22 4.38 -7.76 8.16
N GLN A 23 4.17 -8.82 8.94
CA GLN A 23 5.16 -9.87 9.07
C GLN A 23 5.37 -10.56 7.72
N LEU A 24 6.61 -10.54 7.25
CA LEU A 24 7.04 -11.10 5.98
C LEU A 24 7.25 -12.61 6.11
N THR A 25 6.14 -13.35 6.09
CA THR A 25 6.18 -14.81 6.00
C THR A 25 6.60 -15.24 4.59
N ARG A 26 7.05 -16.49 4.44
CA ARG A 26 7.43 -17.06 3.14
C ARG A 26 6.33 -16.87 2.09
N ASP A 27 5.09 -17.17 2.45
CA ASP A 27 3.96 -17.12 1.51
C ASP A 27 3.67 -15.69 1.05
N ARG A 28 3.77 -14.71 1.97
CA ARG A 28 3.60 -13.29 1.66
C ARG A 28 4.73 -12.75 0.78
N ALA A 29 5.96 -13.19 1.03
CA ALA A 29 7.11 -12.87 0.19
C ALA A 29 6.92 -13.39 -1.24
N LEU A 30 6.49 -14.65 -1.39
CA LEU A 30 6.23 -15.27 -2.68
C LEU A 30 5.08 -14.58 -3.42
N ALA A 31 4.01 -14.21 -2.72
CA ALA A 31 2.90 -13.46 -3.31
C ALA A 31 3.34 -12.08 -3.81
N ALA A 32 4.18 -11.37 -3.05
CA ALA A 32 4.75 -10.09 -3.46
C ALA A 32 5.65 -10.21 -4.69
N LEU A 33 6.51 -11.24 -4.73
CA LEU A 33 7.37 -11.52 -5.88
C LEU A 33 6.58 -11.83 -7.15
N ARG A 34 5.51 -12.65 -7.05
CA ARG A 34 4.62 -12.93 -8.18
C ARG A 34 3.94 -11.68 -8.70
N LEU A 35 3.51 -10.78 -7.82
CA LEU A 35 2.93 -9.50 -8.23
C LEU A 35 3.95 -8.65 -8.99
N ILE A 36 5.20 -8.57 -8.49
CA ILE A 36 6.27 -7.85 -9.18
C ILE A 36 6.50 -8.43 -10.58
N GLU A 37 6.58 -9.76 -10.70
CA GLU A 37 6.71 -10.44 -12.00
C GLU A 37 5.58 -10.06 -12.97
N GLU A 38 4.32 -10.14 -12.53
CA GLU A 38 3.16 -9.78 -13.36
C GLU A 38 3.20 -8.32 -13.83
N ILE A 39 3.57 -7.39 -12.94
CA ILE A 39 3.67 -5.96 -13.26
C ILE A 39 4.73 -5.71 -14.33
N LEU A 40 5.85 -6.42 -14.25
CA LEU A 40 6.95 -6.33 -15.20
C LEU A 40 6.58 -6.93 -16.56
N VAL A 41 5.87 -8.06 -16.58
CA VAL A 41 5.36 -8.68 -17.81
C VAL A 41 4.31 -7.79 -18.48
N ALA A 42 3.48 -7.12 -17.70
CA ALA A 42 2.43 -6.23 -18.20
C ALA A 42 2.93 -4.87 -18.72
N ASP A 43 4.23 -4.56 -18.56
CA ASP A 43 4.86 -3.28 -18.93
C ASP A 43 4.03 -2.05 -18.48
N THR A 44 3.63 -2.07 -17.20
CA THR A 44 2.68 -1.09 -16.68
C THR A 44 3.30 0.32 -16.63
N PRO A 45 2.56 1.39 -16.98
CA PRO A 45 3.08 2.76 -16.96
C PRO A 45 3.60 3.25 -15.60
N ASP A 46 3.07 2.72 -14.49
CA ASP A 46 3.44 3.05 -13.12
C ASP A 46 3.46 1.79 -12.24
N PRO A 47 4.56 1.02 -12.28
CA PRO A 47 4.63 -0.29 -11.64
C PRO A 47 4.65 -0.19 -10.10
N ILE A 48 5.20 0.89 -9.53
CA ILE A 48 5.19 1.12 -8.09
C ILE A 48 3.76 1.33 -7.60
N ARG A 49 3.01 2.21 -8.26
CA ARG A 49 1.63 2.50 -7.88
C ARG A 49 0.77 1.24 -7.98
N GLN A 50 0.93 0.44 -9.02
CA GLN A 50 0.19 -0.80 -9.16
C GLN A 50 0.54 -1.78 -8.04
N ALA A 51 1.83 -1.94 -7.71
CA ALA A 51 2.25 -2.79 -6.60
C ALA A 51 1.56 -2.38 -5.30
N VAL A 52 1.61 -1.09 -4.94
CA VAL A 52 0.99 -0.58 -3.69
C VAL A 52 -0.52 -0.79 -3.63
N VAL A 53 -1.23 -0.73 -4.76
CA VAL A 53 -2.70 -0.94 -4.81
C VAL A 53 -3.07 -2.43 -4.73
N GLU A 54 -2.31 -3.30 -5.40
CA GLU A 54 -2.66 -4.71 -5.57
C GLU A 54 -2.13 -5.60 -4.43
N LEU A 55 -1.02 -5.22 -3.79
CA LEU A 55 -0.42 -5.99 -2.71
C LEU A 55 -1.37 -6.18 -1.52
N PRO A 56 -2.07 -5.16 -1.01
CA PRO A 56 -2.99 -5.32 0.11
C PRO A 56 -4.14 -6.28 -0.19
N ARG A 57 -4.65 -6.23 -1.43
CA ARG A 57 -5.73 -7.09 -1.91
C ARG A 57 -5.30 -8.55 -1.95
N ARG A 58 -4.10 -8.82 -2.49
CA ARG A 58 -3.54 -10.17 -2.58
C ARG A 58 -3.17 -10.79 -1.24
N LEU A 59 -2.82 -9.95 -0.27
CA LEU A 59 -2.38 -10.40 1.06
C LEU A 59 -3.50 -10.40 2.09
N GLU A 60 -4.73 -10.09 1.68
CA GLU A 60 -5.91 -9.95 2.54
C GLU A 60 -5.61 -9.10 3.78
N LEU A 61 -4.90 -7.98 3.58
CA LEU A 61 -4.50 -7.13 4.69
C LEU A 61 -5.74 -6.50 5.31
N ALA A 62 -5.85 -6.62 6.63
CA ALA A 62 -6.90 -5.94 7.37
C ALA A 62 -6.79 -4.42 7.14
N GLU A 63 -7.92 -3.79 6.79
CA GLU A 63 -7.98 -2.34 6.75
C GLU A 63 -7.62 -1.79 8.13
N THR A 64 -6.60 -0.94 8.19
CA THR A 64 -6.24 -0.28 9.44
C THR A 64 -7.32 0.74 9.76
N PRO A 65 -8.01 0.63 10.90
CA PRO A 65 -9.03 1.59 11.27
C PRO A 65 -8.37 2.96 11.47
N ILE A 66 -8.94 3.98 10.84
CA ILE A 66 -8.51 5.37 11.05
C ILE A 66 -8.73 5.69 12.54
N PRO A 67 -7.71 6.20 13.25
CA PRO A 67 -7.88 6.54 14.66
C PRO A 67 -8.95 7.61 14.82
N ALA A 68 -9.87 7.38 15.75
CA ALA A 68 -10.88 8.37 16.07
C ALA A 68 -10.20 9.63 16.66
N ALA A 69 -10.52 10.80 16.13
CA ALA A 69 -10.04 12.06 16.68
C ALA A 69 -10.46 12.21 18.15
N ARG A 70 -9.50 12.41 19.05
CA ARG A 70 -9.74 12.70 20.48
C ARG A 70 -8.95 13.94 20.91
N PRO A 71 -9.63 15.05 21.28
CA PRO A 71 -11.08 15.23 21.29
C PRO A 71 -11.67 15.22 19.87
N PRO A 72 -12.96 14.85 19.70
CA PRO A 72 -13.62 14.95 18.40
C PRO A 72 -13.59 16.41 17.93
N ILE A 73 -13.10 16.65 16.71
CA ILE A 73 -12.99 17.99 16.15
C ILE A 73 -14.40 18.54 15.93
N ARG A 74 -14.87 19.38 16.86
CA ARG A 74 -16.11 20.14 16.70
C ARG A 74 -15.82 21.41 15.90
N ARG A 75 -16.02 21.39 14.58
CA ARG A 75 -15.94 22.62 13.73
C ARG A 75 -17.18 23.49 13.88
N SER A 76 -17.60 23.78 15.11
CA SER A 76 -18.82 24.57 15.39
C SER A 76 -18.57 26.08 15.46
N SER A 77 -17.32 26.56 15.41
CA SER A 77 -17.04 28.00 15.46
C SER A 77 -17.40 28.75 14.17
N MET A 78 -17.75 28.04 13.09
CA MET A 78 -18.17 28.62 11.80
C MET A 78 -19.61 28.28 11.40
N GLY A 79 -20.43 27.71 12.30
CA GLY A 79 -21.85 27.44 12.01
C GLY A 79 -22.13 26.27 11.06
N TYR A 80 -21.13 25.49 10.63
CA TYR A 80 -21.29 24.31 9.78
C TYR A 80 -21.40 22.99 10.58
N GLY A 81 -22.05 23.01 11.74
CA GLY A 81 -22.38 21.78 12.46
C GLY A 81 -23.68 21.20 11.91
N ALA A 82 -23.59 20.10 11.16
CA ALA A 82 -24.76 19.37 10.69
C ALA A 82 -25.59 18.82 11.88
N VAL A 83 -26.91 18.93 11.74
CA VAL A 83 -27.94 18.30 12.59
C VAL A 83 -27.78 16.78 12.59
#